data_AF-A1TDU1-F1
#
_entry.id   AF-A1TDU1-F1
#
_cell.length_a   1.000
_cell.length_b   1.000
_cell.length_c   1.000
_cell.angle_alpha   90.00
_cell.angle_beta   90.00
_cell.angle_gamma   90.00
#
_symmetry.space_group_name_H-M   'P 1'
#
loop_
_entity.id
_entity.type
_entity.pdbx_description
1 polymer ?
#
loop_
_entity_poly.entity_id
_entity_poly.type
_entity_poly.pdbx_seq_one_letter_code
_entity_poly.pdbx_strand_id
1 'polypeptide(L)' 'MASTEPAESGEDDNKRKFREALERKNAKAGGGSSHKDAGAKQPRAHGPVENRREFRRKSG' A
#
# COMPACT_ATOMS: atom_id res chain seq x y z
N MET A 1 31.57 25.00 30.34
CA MET A 1 30.25 24.41 30.07
C MET A 1 30.13 24.26 28.56
N ALA A 2 30.21 23.02 28.05
CA ALA A 2 30.12 22.74 26.62
C ALA A 2 28.64 22.69 26.23
N SER A 3 28.23 23.60 25.34
CA SER A 3 26.86 23.73 24.84
C SER A 3 26.50 22.55 23.92
N THR A 4 25.47 21.80 24.31
CA THR A 4 24.90 20.67 23.55
C THR A 4 23.70 21.09 22.68
N GLU A 5 23.81 22.22 21.98
CA GLU A 5 22.67 22.82 21.26
C GLU A 5 22.30 22.22 19.87
N PRO A 6 23.13 21.46 19.12
CA PRO A 6 22.71 20.98 17.80
C PRO A 6 21.90 19.67 17.83
N ALA A 7 21.87 18.94 18.95
CA ALA A 7 21.15 17.66 19.06
C ALA A 7 19.65 17.86 19.35
N GLU A 8 19.28 18.81 20.21
CA GLU A 8 17.89 19.08 20.52
C GLU A 8 17.12 19.65 19.32
N SER A 9 17.74 20.54 18.53
CA SER A 9 17.12 21.11 17.33
C SER A 9 16.76 20.05 16.28
N GLY A 10 17.65 19.08 16.04
CA GLY A 10 17.37 17.97 15.14
C GLY A 10 16.29 17.00 15.66
N GLU A 11 16.29 16.72 16.95
CA GLU A 11 15.24 15.90 17.58
C GLU A 11 13.87 16.57 17.57
N ASP A 12 13.82 17.88 17.78
CA ASP A 12 12.58 18.64 17.78
C ASP A 12 11.97 18.76 16.38
N ASP A 13 12.81 18.91 15.36
CA ASP A 13 12.40 18.85 13.97
C ASP A 13 11.85 17.46 13.59
N ASN A 14 12.47 16.39 14.10
CA ASN A 14 11.98 15.03 13.91
C ASN A 14 10.64 14.81 14.62
N LYS A 15 10.49 15.24 15.87
CA LYS A 15 9.23 15.17 16.62
C LYS A 15 8.12 15.96 15.93
N ARG A 16 8.42 17.14 15.36
CA ARG A 16 7.47 17.97 14.61
C ARG A 16 6.99 17.25 13.35
N LYS A 17 7.92 16.73 12.54
CA LYS A 17 7.60 15.95 11.32
C LYS A 17 6.80 14.69 11.63
N PHE A 18 7.12 14.01 12.74
CA PHE A 18 6.42 12.80 13.15
C PHE A 18 4.97 13.07 13.53
N ARG A 19 4.71 14.15 14.30
CA ARG A 19 3.35 14.59 14.64
C ARG A 19 2.53 14.94 13.40
N GLU A 20 3.10 15.73 12.50
CA GLU A 20 2.46 16.12 11.24
C GLU A 20 2.11 14.90 10.36
N ALA A 21 3.02 13.93 10.26
CA ALA A 21 2.79 12.70 9.53
C ALA A 21 1.67 11.85 10.17
N LEU A 22 1.62 11.79 11.51
CA LEU A 22 0.59 11.06 12.26
C LEU A 22 -0.78 11.70 12.05
N GLU A 23 -0.89 13.03 12.14
CA GLU A 23 -2.12 13.77 11.86
C GLU A 23 -2.58 13.57 10.42
N ARG A 24 -1.68 13.66 9.44
CA ARG A 24 -1.99 13.38 8.01
C ARG A 24 -2.49 11.95 7.81
N LYS A 25 -1.92 10.97 8.51
CA LYS A 25 -2.35 9.57 8.45
C LYS A 25 -3.74 9.40 9.07
N ASN A 26 -3.99 9.98 10.24
CA ASN A 26 -5.29 9.89 10.91
C ASN A 26 -6.40 10.61 10.12
N ALA A 27 -6.10 11.79 9.57
CA ALA A 27 -7.03 12.50 8.69
C ALA A 27 -7.35 11.71 7.41
N LYS A 28 -6.37 11.01 6.84
CA LYS A 28 -6.57 10.12 5.68
C LYS A 28 -7.17 8.75 6.03
N ALA A 29 -7.13 8.34 7.30
CA ALA A 29 -7.69 7.06 7.75
C ALA A 29 -9.23 7.07 7.78
N GLY A 30 -9.86 8.24 7.99
CA GLY A 30 -11.33 8.39 7.91
C GLY A 30 -11.88 8.47 6.48
N GLY A 31 -10.99 8.69 5.50
CA GLY A 31 -11.33 8.83 4.09
C GLY A 31 -10.69 7.74 3.23
N GLY A 32 -10.51 6.53 3.77
CA GLY A 32 -10.35 5.35 2.92
C GLY A 32 -11.56 5.32 2.02
N SER A 33 -11.41 5.82 0.79
CA SER A 33 -12.43 5.80 -0.25
C SER A 33 -13.12 4.47 -0.12
N SER A 34 -14.38 4.50 0.33
CA SER A 34 -15.22 3.31 0.26
C SER A 34 -15.14 2.95 -1.19
N HIS A 35 -14.42 1.86 -1.51
CA HIS A 35 -14.06 1.47 -2.86
C HIS A 35 -15.33 0.91 -3.51
N LYS A 36 -16.38 1.73 -3.57
CA LYS A 36 -17.68 1.52 -4.18
C LYS A 36 -17.58 1.80 -5.68
N ASP A 37 -16.59 2.60 -6.08
CA ASP A 37 -16.20 2.81 -7.48
C ASP A 37 -15.42 1.63 -8.06
N ALA A 38 -14.88 0.74 -7.20
CA ALA A 38 -14.57 -0.62 -7.64
C ALA A 38 -15.86 -1.41 -7.61
N GLY A 39 -16.71 -1.16 -8.62
CA GLY A 39 -17.82 -2.06 -8.95
C GLY A 39 -17.34 -3.51 -8.87
N ALA A 40 -18.20 -4.37 -8.33
CA ALA A 40 -17.94 -5.76 -7.98
C ALA A 40 -16.74 -6.35 -8.75
N LYS A 41 -15.55 -6.38 -8.11
CA LYS A 41 -14.39 -7.09 -8.64
C LYS A 41 -14.67 -8.59 -8.58
N GLN A 42 -15.53 -9.11 -9.47
CA GLN A 42 -15.66 -10.48 -9.97
C GLN A 42 -16.93 -10.53 -10.86
N PRO A 43 -16.87 -11.08 -12.08
CA PRO A 43 -16.34 -12.42 -12.31
C PRO A 43 -15.34 -12.43 -13.47
N ARG A 44 -14.08 -12.76 -13.20
CA ARG A 44 -13.33 -13.49 -14.22
C ARG A 44 -13.82 -14.94 -14.20
N ALA A 45 -15.06 -15.14 -14.63
CA ALA A 45 -15.51 -16.44 -15.07
C ALA A 45 -14.72 -16.69 -16.36
N HIS A 46 -13.62 -17.44 -16.24
CA HIS A 46 -12.91 -17.91 -17.41
C HIS A 46 -13.94 -18.64 -18.28
N GLY A 47 -14.15 -18.13 -19.50
CA GLY A 47 -15.02 -18.76 -20.49
C GLY A 47 -14.55 -20.19 -20.79
N PRO A 48 -15.39 -21.02 -21.44
CA PRO A 48 -15.03 -22.39 -21.77
C PRO A 48 -13.67 -22.43 -22.46
N VAL A 49 -12.73 -23.18 -21.88
CA VAL A 49 -11.35 -23.29 -22.37
C VAL A 49 -11.37 -24.17 -23.62
N GLU A 50 -11.63 -23.56 -24.77
CA GLU A 50 -11.57 -24.23 -26.08
C GLU A 50 -10.13 -24.48 -26.54
N ASN A 51 -9.14 -23.81 -25.93
CA ASN A 51 -7.74 -23.84 -26.34
C ASN A 51 -6.82 -24.51 -25.32
N ARG A 52 -7.13 -25.74 -24.91
CA ARG A 52 -6.19 -26.55 -24.11
C ARG A 52 -5.18 -27.22 -25.05
N ARG A 53 -3.96 -26.67 -25.13
CA ARG A 53 -2.84 -27.33 -25.82
C ARG A 53 -2.34 -28.51 -24.98
N GLU A 54 -2.57 -29.71 -25.46
CA GLU A 54 -1.98 -30.91 -24.87
C GLU A 54 -0.57 -31.09 -25.42
N PHE A 55 0.42 -31.04 -24.53
CA PHE A 55 1.80 -31.38 -24.90
C PHE A 55 1.91 -32.89 -25.07
N ARG A 56 2.27 -33.34 -26.28
CA ARG A 56 2.68 -34.73 -26.51
C ARG A 56 3.92 -35.00 -25.68
N ARG A 57 3.74 -35.65 -24.53
CA ARG A 57 4.83 -36.15 -23.71
C ARG A 57 5.54 -37.27 -24.45
N LYS A 58 6.86 -37.17 -24.54
CA LYS A 58 7.73 -38.11 -25.25
C LYS A 58 7.89 -39.37 -24.41
N SER A 59 6.95 -40.30 -24.55
CA SER A 59 7.12 -41.75 -24.43
C SER A 59 5.73 -42.40 -24.35
N GLY A 60 5.22 -42.77 -25.52
CA GLY A 60 4.51 -44.03 -25.69
C GLY A 60 5.50 -44.98 -26.36
#